data_AF-A0A2C9KGW3-F1
#
_entry.id   AF-A0A2C9KGW3-F1
#
_cell.length_a   1.000
_cell.length_b   1.000
_cell.length_c   1.000
_cell.angle_alpha   90.00
_cell.angle_beta   90.00
_cell.angle_gamma   90.00
#
_symmetry.space_group_name_H-M   'P 1'
#
loop_
_entity.id
_entity.type
_entity.pdbx_description
1 polymer ?
#
loop_
_entity_poly.entity_id
_entity_poly.type
_entity_poly.pdbx_seq_one_letter_code
_entity_poly.pdbx_strand_id
1 'polypeptide(L)'
;SISGRVIGSAWWFFTLIIISSYTANLAAFLTIEKLVVSISSADDLVGHPTIKYGTKRSGTSWRFFEKSTVDKYVTMRNEMLANADEVLFSEYHEGVKK
;
A
#
# COMPACT_ATOMS: atom_id res chain seq x y z
N SER A 1 30.46 39.64 -26.63
CA SER A 1 31.40 38.52 -26.84
C SER A 1 30.62 37.21 -26.96
N ILE A 2 30.89 36.41 -28.00
CA ILE A 2 30.17 35.15 -28.28
C ILE A 2 30.42 34.12 -27.16
N SER A 3 31.62 34.10 -26.58
CA SER A 3 32.04 33.10 -25.58
C SER A 3 31.26 33.20 -24.27
N GLY A 4 30.86 34.40 -23.85
CA GLY A 4 30.04 34.60 -22.64
C GLY A 4 28.61 34.07 -22.80
N ARG A 5 28.08 34.07 -24.04
CA ARG A 5 26.76 33.49 -24.33
C ARG A 5 26.77 31.97 -24.31
N VAL A 6 27.84 31.35 -24.80
CA VAL A 6 28.02 29.89 -24.75
C VAL A 6 28.09 29.41 -23.30
N ILE A 7 28.90 30.08 -22.48
CA ILE A 7 29.00 29.78 -21.04
C ILE A 7 27.65 29.99 -20.33
N GLY A 8 26.95 31.08 -20.64
CA GLY A 8 25.61 31.34 -20.09
C GLY A 8 24.59 30.26 -20.47
N SER A 9 24.61 29.78 -21.71
CA SER A 9 23.72 28.70 -22.17
C SER A 9 24.04 27.36 -21.52
N ALA A 10 25.33 27.03 -21.33
CA ALA A 10 25.75 25.82 -20.63
C ALA A 10 25.37 25.86 -19.14
N TRP A 11 25.51 27.03 -18.51
CA TRP A 11 25.10 27.23 -17.12
C TRP A 11 23.58 27.09 -16.94
N TRP A 12 22.80 27.69 -17.84
CA TRP A 12 21.35 27.56 -17.84
C TRP A 12 20.91 26.10 -18.03
N PHE A 13 21.56 25.39 -18.95
CA PHE A 13 21.27 23.98 -19.19
C PHE A 13 21.59 23.12 -17.96
N PHE A 14 22.74 23.35 -17.32
CA PHE A 14 23.12 22.66 -16.08
C PHE A 14 22.10 22.91 -14.95
N THR A 15 21.68 24.16 -14.78
CA THR A 15 20.68 24.56 -13.78
C THR A 15 19.34 23.87 -14.05
N LEU A 16 18.91 23.78 -15.32
CA LEU A 16 17.69 23.07 -15.69
C LEU A 16 17.75 21.57 -15.39
N ILE A 17 18.90 20.92 -15.59
CA ILE A 17 19.07 19.50 -15.25
C ILE A 17 18.96 19.28 -13.73
N ILE A 18 19.56 20.17 -12.92
CA ILE A 18 19.47 20.07 -11.46
C ILE A 18 18.04 20.24 -10.98
N ILE A 19 17.35 21.29 -11.45
CA ILE A 19 15.95 21.53 -11.08
C ILE A 19 15.07 20.38 -11.57
N SER A 20 15.27 19.90 -12.80
CA SER A 20 14.54 18.76 -13.36
C SER A 20 14.76 17.50 -12.52
N SER A 21 15.98 17.22 -12.07
CA SER A 21 16.29 16.06 -11.22
C SER A 21 15.69 16.20 -9.82
N TYR A 22 15.69 17.40 -9.25
CA TYR A 22 15.06 17.68 -7.97
C TYR A 22 13.53 17.59 -8.06
N THR A 23 12.93 18.17 -9.09
CA THR A 23 11.50 18.05 -9.42
C THR A 23 11.12 16.61 -9.71
N ALA A 24 11.96 15.83 -10.40
CA ALA A 24 11.71 14.43 -10.69
C ALA A 24 11.78 13.55 -9.44
N ASN A 25 12.76 13.76 -8.57
CA ASN A 25 12.87 13.00 -7.32
C ASN A 25 11.73 13.36 -6.35
N LEU A 26 11.33 14.64 -6.31
CA LEU A 26 10.15 15.09 -5.55
C LEU A 26 8.84 14.53 -6.12
N ALA A 27 8.67 14.56 -7.45
CA ALA A 27 7.49 14.01 -8.11
C ALA A 27 7.43 12.48 -7.95
N ALA A 28 8.57 11.80 -7.99
CA ALA A 28 8.67 10.37 -7.70
C ALA A 28 8.17 10.08 -6.28
N PHE A 29 8.61 10.87 -5.29
CA PHE A 29 8.10 10.77 -3.93
C PHE A 29 6.57 11.05 -3.84
N LEU A 30 6.08 12.08 -4.54
CA LEU A 30 4.65 12.43 -4.57
C LEU A 30 3.77 11.36 -5.24
N THR A 31 4.32 10.61 -6.20
CA THR A 31 3.67 9.42 -6.78
C THR A 31 3.78 8.19 -5.88
N ILE A 32 4.82 8.11 -5.05
CA ILE A 32 5.02 7.02 -4.09
C ILE A 32 4.08 7.17 -2.87
N GLU A 33 3.72 8.40 -2.47
CA GLU A 33 2.71 8.63 -1.41
C GLU A 33 1.29 8.17 -1.80
N LYS A 34 1.02 7.93 -3.09
CA LYS A 34 -0.30 7.50 -3.58
C LYS A 34 -0.37 6.09 -4.15
N LEU A 35 0.63 5.25 -3.90
CA LEU A 35 0.41 3.80 -3.88
C LEU A 35 0.00 3.36 -2.48
N VAL A 36 -1.01 4.04 -1.93
CA VAL A 36 -1.86 3.44 -0.90
C VAL A 36 -2.41 2.20 -1.57
N VAL A 37 -1.98 1.01 -1.12
CA VAL A 37 -2.37 -0.29 -1.66
C VAL A 37 -3.83 -0.25 -2.06
N SER A 38 -4.09 -0.17 -3.36
CA SER A 38 -5.45 -0.15 -3.87
C SER A 38 -5.95 -1.57 -3.69
N ILE A 39 -6.60 -1.85 -2.57
CA ILE A 39 -7.25 -3.13 -2.32
C ILE A 39 -8.42 -3.20 -3.30
N SER A 40 -8.17 -3.68 -4.52
CA SER A 40 -9.19 -3.82 -5.55
C SER A 40 -9.88 -5.17 -5.45
N SER A 41 -9.21 -6.17 -4.87
CA SER A 41 -9.72 -7.51 -4.70
C SER A 41 -9.24 -8.13 -3.39
N ALA A 42 -9.95 -9.15 -2.96
CA ALA A 42 -9.51 -9.99 -1.85
C ALA A 42 -8.17 -10.70 -2.18
N ASP A 43 -7.82 -10.83 -3.47
CA ASP A 43 -6.52 -11.38 -3.90
C ASP A 43 -5.34 -10.48 -3.51
N ASP A 44 -5.50 -9.16 -3.61
CA ASP A 44 -4.50 -8.18 -3.19
C ASP A 44 -4.19 -8.30 -1.68
N LEU A 45 -5.19 -8.67 -0.88
CA LEU A 45 -5.01 -8.89 0.56
C LEU A 45 -4.14 -10.13 0.86
N VAL A 46 -4.20 -11.17 0.03
CA VAL A 46 -3.36 -12.37 0.21
C VAL A 46 -1.92 -12.09 -0.22
N GLY A 47 -1.74 -11.26 -1.24
CA GLY A 47 -0.41 -10.92 -1.79
C GLY A 47 0.37 -9.90 -0.96
N HIS A 48 -0.27 -9.13 -0.09
CA HIS A 48 0.37 -8.06 0.67
C HIS A 48 0.44 -8.36 2.19
N PRO A 49 1.59 -8.82 2.72
CA PRO A 49 1.74 -9.17 4.14
C PRO A 49 1.69 -7.98 5.09
N THR A 50 1.76 -6.75 4.58
CA THR A 50 1.76 -5.51 5.38
C THR A 50 0.37 -5.17 5.93
N ILE A 51 -0.71 -5.63 5.28
CA ILE A 51 -2.09 -5.28 5.67
C ILE A 51 -2.72 -6.48 6.38
N LYS A 52 -2.93 -6.34 7.69
CA LYS A 52 -3.66 -7.33 8.47
C LYS A 52 -5.16 -7.20 8.20
N TYR A 53 -5.83 -8.34 8.09
CA TYR A 53 -7.26 -8.41 7.85
C TYR A 53 -7.89 -9.45 8.77
N GLY A 54 -9.14 -9.21 9.17
CA GLY A 54 -9.86 -10.09 10.10
C GLY A 54 -11.34 -9.80 10.15
N THR A 55 -12.05 -10.56 10.98
CA THR A 55 -13.50 -10.49 11.11
C THR A 55 -13.93 -10.68 12.56
N LYS A 56 -15.20 -10.42 12.86
CA LYS A 56 -15.77 -10.70 14.17
C LYS A 56 -15.73 -12.20 14.47
N ARG A 57 -15.15 -12.60 15.62
CA ARG A 57 -14.96 -14.00 16.05
C ARG A 57 -16.26 -14.81 16.10
N SER A 58 -17.36 -14.20 16.55
CA SER A 58 -18.69 -14.84 16.64
C SER A 58 -19.63 -14.44 15.49
N GLY A 59 -19.08 -13.97 14.37
CA GLY A 59 -19.83 -13.52 13.20
C GLY A 59 -20.14 -14.64 12.20
N THR A 60 -21.18 -14.42 11.38
CA THR A 60 -21.44 -15.25 10.19
C THR A 60 -20.30 -15.15 9.18
N SER A 61 -19.62 -14.01 9.12
CA SER A 61 -18.43 -13.80 8.28
C SER A 61 -17.30 -14.77 8.66
N TRP A 62 -17.02 -14.98 9.95
CA TRP A 62 -16.00 -15.95 10.38
C TRP A 62 -16.37 -17.39 9.97
N ARG A 63 -17.64 -17.78 10.18
CA ARG A 63 -18.16 -19.09 9.75
C ARG A 63 -18.07 -19.32 8.24
N PHE A 64 -18.16 -18.26 7.44
CA PHE A 64 -17.93 -18.36 6.00
C PHE A 64 -16.49 -18.77 5.70
N PHE A 65 -15.50 -18.12 6.30
CA PHE A 65 -14.09 -18.49 6.13
C PHE A 65 -13.79 -19.89 6.66
N GLU A 66 -14.42 -20.29 7.77
CA GLU A 66 -14.27 -21.63 8.35
C GLU A 66 -14.79 -22.74 7.43
N LYS A 67 -15.97 -22.54 6.81
CA LYS A 67 -16.62 -23.50 5.91
C LYS A 67 -16.18 -23.42 4.45
N SER A 68 -15.48 -22.37 4.06
CA SER A 68 -15.05 -22.17 2.67
C SER A 68 -14.05 -23.25 2.26
N THR A 69 -14.28 -23.87 1.10
CA THR A 69 -13.38 -24.85 0.49
C THR A 69 -12.46 -24.25 -0.57
N VAL A 70 -12.66 -22.99 -0.92
CA VAL A 70 -11.83 -22.26 -1.90
C VAL A 70 -10.48 -21.96 -1.27
N ASP A 71 -9.40 -22.39 -1.94
CA ASP A 71 -8.01 -22.28 -1.47
C ASP A 71 -7.65 -20.87 -0.97
N LYS A 72 -8.02 -19.83 -1.73
CA LYS A 72 -7.85 -18.42 -1.34
C LYS A 72 -8.42 -18.10 0.05
N TYR A 73 -9.63 -18.55 0.35
CA TYR A 73 -10.29 -18.28 1.63
C TYR A 73 -9.73 -19.16 2.75
N VAL A 74 -9.24 -20.35 2.44
CA VAL A 74 -8.52 -21.21 3.39
C VAL A 74 -7.21 -20.56 3.81
N THR A 75 -6.45 -20.01 2.87
CA THR A 75 -5.22 -19.26 3.13
C THR A 75 -5.49 -18.03 3.98
N MET A 76 -6.50 -17.22 3.64
CA MET A 76 -6.93 -16.09 4.47
C MET A 76 -7.33 -16.51 5.88
N ARG A 77 -8.07 -17.62 6.03
CA ARG A 77 -8.48 -18.14 7.34
C ARG A 77 -7.26 -18.50 8.18
N ASN A 78 -6.26 -19.15 7.58
CA ASN A 78 -5.05 -19.57 8.30
C ASN A 78 -4.24 -18.33 8.77
N GLU A 79 -4.12 -17.30 7.94
CA GLU A 79 -3.50 -16.01 8.32
C GLU A 79 -4.27 -15.30 9.45
N MET A 80 -5.61 -15.32 9.39
CA MET A 80 -6.47 -14.78 10.45
C MET A 80 -6.32 -15.55 11.77
N LEU A 81 -6.14 -16.88 11.71
CA LEU A 81 -5.89 -17.71 12.90
C LEU A 81 -4.51 -17.45 13.50
N ALA A 82 -3.48 -17.27 12.66
CA ALA A 82 -2.13 -16.95 13.12
C ALA A 82 -2.07 -15.63 13.90
N ASN A 83 -2.96 -14.67 13.58
CA ASN A 83 -3.04 -13.35 14.21
C ASN A 83 -4.35 -13.15 15.02
N ALA A 84 -4.94 -14.24 15.52
CA ALA A 84 -6.29 -14.27 16.08
C ALA A 84 -6.56 -13.24 17.19
N ASP A 85 -5.56 -12.88 17.99
CA ASP A 85 -5.72 -11.91 19.08
C ASP A 85 -5.81 -10.46 18.60
N GLU A 86 -5.24 -10.15 17.43
CA GLU A 86 -5.21 -8.79 16.90
C GLU A 86 -6.34 -8.50 15.91
N VAL A 87 -6.72 -9.51 15.12
CA VAL A 87 -7.62 -9.36 13.96
C VAL A 87 -9.01 -9.96 14.17
N LEU A 88 -9.21 -10.87 15.15
CA LEU A 88 -10.52 -11.45 15.45
C LEU A 88 -11.20 -10.76 16.64
N PHE A 89 -11.98 -9.74 16.31
CA PHE A 89 -12.64 -8.88 17.30
C PHE A 89 -13.86 -9.53 17.94
N SER A 90 -14.14 -9.12 19.18
CA SER A 90 -15.34 -9.53 19.91
C SER A 90 -16.55 -8.68 19.54
N GLU A 91 -16.34 -7.37 19.35
CA GLU A 91 -17.34 -6.38 18.95
C GLU A 91 -16.95 -5.62 17.67
N TYR A 92 -17.95 -5.08 16.97
CA TYR A 92 -17.72 -4.33 15.73
C TYR A 92 -16.98 -3.01 15.95
N HIS A 93 -17.22 -2.34 17.08
CA HIS A 93 -16.59 -1.05 17.40
C HIS A 93 -15.08 -1.15 17.57
N GLU A 94 -14.61 -2.28 18.09
CA GLU A 94 -13.19 -2.59 18.29
C GLU A 94 -12.44 -2.65 16.95
N GLY A 95 -13.08 -3.20 15.92
CA GLY A 95 -12.53 -3.28 14.56
C GLY A 95 -12.60 -1.99 13.75
N VAL A 96 -13.38 -0.99 14.17
CA VAL A 96 -13.45 0.34 13.51
C VAL A 96 -12.43 1.33 14.11
N LYS A 97 -12.03 1.11 15.36
CA LYS A 97 -11.08 1.98 16.08
C LYS A 97 -9.61 1.63 15.85
N LYS A 98 -9.33 0.42 15.36
CA LYS A 98 -7.99 -0.06 14.99
C LYS A 98 -7.74 0.20 13.51
#